data_AF-A0A814J5F6-F1
#
_entry.id   AF-A0A814J5F6-F1
#
_cell.length_a   1.000
_cell.length_b   1.000
_cell.length_c   1.000
_cell.angle_alpha   90.00
_cell.angle_beta   90.00
_cell.angle_gamma   90.00
#
_symmetry.space_group_name_H-M   'P 1'
#
loop_
_entity.id
_entity.type
_entity.pdbx_description
1 polymer ?
#
loop_
_entity_poly.entity_id
_entity_poly.type
_entity_poly.pdbx_seq_one_letter_code
_entity_poly.pdbx_strand_id
1 'polypeptide(L)'
;MIKKYIKPQTTIISDCWSSYQYLQKAEFEHLTINHTIEFKNPETGAHTNIIEGTWFHLKRSLPRHGVLAGYFAEFIWRKKFGDFNDIINIISELFPAGEVDEFDIEGTNPDEYEKYILIA
;
A
#
# COMPACT_ATOMS: atom_id res chain seq x y z
N MET A 1 -11.64 0.08 14.27
CA MET A 1 -10.50 0.79 13.65
C MET A 1 -10.30 0.41 12.18
N ILE A 2 -10.55 -0.82 11.75
CA ILE A 2 -10.42 -1.21 10.33
C ILE A 2 -11.61 -0.78 9.43
N LYS A 3 -12.84 -0.82 9.95
CA LYS A 3 -14.08 -0.42 9.24
C LYS A 3 -14.13 1.05 8.77
N LYS A 4 -13.24 1.90 9.26
CA LYS A 4 -13.13 3.31 8.84
C LYS A 4 -12.40 3.44 7.49
N TYR A 5 -11.53 2.50 7.17
CA TYR A 5 -10.59 2.57 6.06
C TYR A 5 -10.79 1.48 5.02
N ILE A 6 -11.55 0.44 5.35
CA ILE A 6 -11.83 -0.68 4.45
C ILE A 6 -13.33 -0.75 4.20
N LYS A 7 -13.72 -0.77 2.93
CA LYS A 7 -15.12 -0.94 2.52
C LYS A 7 -15.64 -2.30 3.00
N PRO A 8 -16.91 -2.39 3.44
CA PRO A 8 -17.54 -3.68 3.71
C PRO A 8 -17.49 -4.58 2.47
N GLN A 9 -17.49 -5.89 2.69
CA GLN A 9 -17.40 -6.94 1.66
C GLN A 9 -16.07 -7.00 0.90
N THR A 10 -15.06 -6.22 1.30
CA THR A 10 -13.69 -6.41 0.81
C THR A 10 -13.12 -7.74 1.31
N THR A 11 -12.40 -8.43 0.43
CA THR A 11 -11.61 -9.62 0.78
C THR A 11 -10.32 -9.19 1.47
N ILE A 12 -10.13 -9.63 2.71
CA ILE A 12 -8.91 -9.46 3.49
C ILE A 12 -8.14 -10.77 3.48
N ILE A 13 -6.86 -10.70 3.14
CA ILE A 13 -5.95 -11.85 3.20
C ILE A 13 -4.92 -11.57 4.30
N SER A 14 -4.80 -12.45 5.29
CA SER A 14 -3.82 -12.30 6.38
C SER A 14 -3.08 -13.60 6.69
N ASP A 15 -2.08 -13.49 7.57
CA ASP A 15 -1.52 -14.66 8.23
C ASP A 15 -2.53 -15.29 9.23
N CYS A 16 -2.13 -16.40 9.84
CA CYS A 16 -2.93 -17.10 10.85
C CYS A 16 -2.78 -16.52 12.29
N TRP A 17 -2.40 -15.25 12.46
CA TRP A 17 -2.27 -14.68 13.79
C TRP A 17 -3.63 -14.54 14.50
N SER A 18 -3.68 -14.94 15.78
CA SER A 18 -4.91 -14.96 16.59
C SER A 18 -5.59 -13.61 16.72
N SER A 19 -4.83 -12.51 16.67
CA SER A 19 -5.38 -11.16 16.68
C SER A 19 -6.30 -10.90 15.48
N TYR A 20 -6.16 -11.60 14.35
CA TYR A 20 -6.97 -11.38 13.15
C TYR A 20 -8.27 -12.19 13.11
N GLN A 21 -8.52 -13.08 14.08
CA GLN A 21 -9.73 -13.91 14.11
C GLN A 21 -11.04 -13.11 14.19
N TYR A 22 -11.00 -11.84 14.64
CA TYR A 22 -12.18 -10.98 14.65
C TYR A 22 -12.61 -10.51 13.25
N LEU A 23 -11.74 -10.60 12.24
CA LEU A 23 -12.05 -10.18 10.86
C LEU A 23 -13.12 -11.07 10.24
N GLN A 24 -13.12 -12.36 10.56
CA GLN A 24 -14.15 -13.30 10.13
C GLN A 24 -15.55 -12.99 10.71
N LYS A 25 -15.60 -12.29 11.85
CA LYS A 25 -16.86 -11.83 12.48
C LYS A 25 -17.28 -10.43 12.02
N ALA A 26 -16.43 -9.76 11.24
CA ALA A 26 -16.72 -8.46 10.67
C ALA A 26 -17.36 -8.62 9.29
N GLU A 27 -17.78 -7.51 8.69
CA GLU A 27 -18.42 -7.47 7.37
C GLU A 27 -17.39 -7.63 6.24
N PHE A 28 -16.38 -8.50 6.41
CA PHE A 28 -15.31 -8.74 5.44
C PHE A 28 -15.24 -10.23 5.09
N GLU A 29 -14.85 -10.54 3.87
CA GLU A 29 -14.44 -11.90 3.51
C GLU A 29 -12.99 -12.07 3.99
N HIS A 30 -12.71 -13.09 4.80
CA HIS A 30 -11.37 -13.28 5.39
C HIS A 30 -10.75 -14.59 4.92
N LEU A 31 -9.62 -14.48 4.23
CA LEU A 31 -8.77 -15.61 3.85
C LEU A 31 -7.49 -15.59 4.68
N THR A 32 -7.04 -16.77 5.11
CA THR A 32 -5.83 -16.92 5.92
C THR A 32 -4.79 -17.79 5.23
N ILE A 33 -3.52 -17.45 5.38
CA ILE A 33 -2.39 -18.24 4.88
C ILE A 33 -1.57 -18.72 6.07
N ASN A 34 -1.35 -20.04 6.12
CA ASN A 34 -0.47 -20.64 7.12
C ASN A 34 0.95 -20.76 6.56
N HIS A 35 1.79 -19.75 6.83
CA HIS A 35 3.18 -19.69 6.38
C HIS A 35 4.09 -20.81 6.89
N THR A 36 3.68 -21.56 7.92
CA THR A 36 4.45 -22.74 8.39
C THR A 36 4.22 -23.96 7.50
N ILE A 37 3.12 -23.99 6.76
CA ILE A 37 2.70 -25.15 5.97
C ILE A 37 2.78 -24.84 4.47
N GLU A 38 2.34 -23.66 4.04
CA GLU A 38 2.14 -23.34 2.62
C GLU A 38 2.48 -21.87 2.31
N PHE A 39 3.09 -21.63 1.14
CA PHE A 39 3.37 -20.28 0.63
C PHE A 39 2.18 -19.67 -0.14
N LYS A 40 1.24 -20.52 -0.56
CA LYS A 40 0.02 -20.17 -1.27
C LYS A 40 -1.02 -21.19 -0.87
N ASN A 41 -2.19 -20.74 -0.45
CA ASN A 41 -3.30 -21.64 -0.14
C ASN A 41 -3.76 -22.33 -1.44
N PRO A 42 -3.77 -23.67 -1.53
CA PRO A 42 -4.06 -24.40 -2.77
C PRO A 42 -5.54 -24.36 -3.14
N GLU A 43 -6.44 -24.20 -2.17
CA GLU A 43 -7.90 -24.19 -2.38
C GLU A 43 -8.38 -22.81 -2.85
N THR A 44 -7.90 -21.75 -2.19
CA THR A 44 -8.34 -20.37 -2.45
C THR A 44 -7.39 -19.61 -3.36
N GLY A 45 -6.17 -20.09 -3.55
CA GLY A 45 -5.10 -19.40 -4.26
C GLY A 45 -4.50 -18.20 -3.52
N ALA A 46 -4.92 -17.92 -2.29
CA ALA A 46 -4.48 -16.76 -1.52
C ALA A 46 -2.98 -16.81 -1.21
N HIS A 47 -2.29 -15.68 -1.37
CA HIS A 47 -0.88 -15.49 -1.00
C HIS A 47 -0.58 -14.02 -0.63
N THR A 48 0.48 -13.79 0.14
CA THR A 48 0.96 -12.46 0.57
C THR A 48 2.27 -12.05 -0.13
N ASN A 49 2.73 -12.81 -1.12
CA ASN A 49 4.02 -12.60 -1.80
C ASN A 49 4.24 -11.17 -2.30
N ILE A 50 3.20 -10.53 -2.86
CA ILE A 50 3.31 -9.16 -3.39
C ILE A 50 3.59 -8.16 -2.27
N ILE A 51 2.89 -8.28 -1.13
CA ILE A 51 3.06 -7.36 -0.01
C ILE A 51 4.38 -7.63 0.71
N GLU A 52 4.76 -8.90 0.89
CA GLU A 52 6.06 -9.30 1.46
C GLU A 52 7.23 -8.80 0.62
N GLY A 53 7.19 -9.00 -0.69
CA GLY A 53 8.20 -8.48 -1.62
C GLY A 53 8.25 -6.96 -1.61
N THR A 54 7.10 -6.29 -1.59
CA THR A 54 7.03 -4.82 -1.49
C THR A 54 7.67 -4.33 -0.19
N TRP A 55 7.37 -4.95 0.95
CA TRP A 55 7.98 -4.62 2.23
C TRP A 55 9.47 -4.88 2.27
N PHE A 56 9.93 -5.97 1.65
CA PHE A 56 11.35 -6.28 1.54
C PHE A 56 12.09 -5.17 0.79
N HIS A 57 11.60 -4.77 -0.38
CA HIS A 57 12.22 -3.69 -1.16
C HIS A 57 12.21 -2.36 -0.42
N LEU A 58 11.07 -1.99 0.20
CA LEU A 58 10.96 -0.78 1.00
C LEU A 58 11.97 -0.78 2.16
N LYS A 59 12.01 -1.83 2.98
CA LYS A 59 12.95 -1.92 4.11
C LYS A 59 14.40 -1.77 3.67
N ARG A 60 14.72 -2.24 2.47
CA ARG A 60 16.06 -2.14 1.88
C ARG A 60 16.39 -0.74 1.35
N SER A 61 15.38 0.05 0.98
CA SER A 61 15.56 1.45 0.56
C SER A 61 15.57 2.44 1.72
N LEU A 62 15.12 2.03 2.92
CA LEU A 62 15.12 2.89 4.10
C LEU A 62 16.56 3.13 4.59
N PRO A 63 16.92 4.40 4.89
CA PRO A 63 18.20 4.68 5.53
C PRO A 63 18.18 4.30 7.00
N ARG A 64 19.38 4.20 7.59
CA ARG A 64 19.55 3.86 9.01
C ARG A 64 18.95 4.90 9.96
N HIS A 65 18.88 6.16 9.53
CA HIS A 65 18.32 7.29 10.28
C HIS A 65 17.55 8.21 9.33
N GLY A 66 16.46 8.81 9.80
CA GLY A 66 15.67 9.79 9.04
C GLY A 66 14.17 9.70 9.30
N VAL A 67 13.43 10.63 8.73
CA VAL A 67 11.96 10.67 8.84
C VAL A 67 11.36 9.63 7.90
N LEU A 68 10.84 8.54 8.46
CA LEU A 68 10.27 7.43 7.70
C LEU A 68 9.23 7.89 6.67
N ALA A 69 8.34 8.81 7.05
CA ALA A 69 7.24 9.26 6.19
C ALA A 69 7.69 9.74 4.80
N GLY A 70 8.80 10.48 4.71
CA GLY A 70 9.34 10.95 3.42
C GLY A 70 9.79 9.79 2.53
N TYR A 71 10.45 8.79 3.10
CA TYR A 71 10.89 7.61 2.35
C TYR A 71 9.74 6.70 1.92
N PHE A 72 8.69 6.58 2.75
CA PHE A 72 7.47 5.91 2.33
C PHE A 72 6.82 6.62 1.14
N ALA A 73 6.72 7.95 1.19
CA ALA A 73 6.16 8.74 0.10
C ALA A 73 6.98 8.61 -1.19
N GLU A 74 8.32 8.71 -1.10
CA GLU A 74 9.21 8.51 -2.24
C GLU A 74 9.09 7.10 -2.83
N PHE A 75 9.07 6.06 -1.98
CA PHE A 75 8.95 4.68 -2.44
C PHE A 75 7.62 4.43 -3.15
N ILE A 76 6.50 4.92 -2.60
CA ILE A 76 5.18 4.84 -3.23
C ILE A 76 5.19 5.59 -4.56
N TRP A 77 5.80 6.79 -4.59
CA TRP A 77 5.94 7.57 -5.80
C TRP A 77 6.68 6.79 -6.88
N ARG A 78 7.86 6.27 -6.57
CA ARG A 78 8.68 5.52 -7.53
C ARG A 78 7.96 4.31 -8.11
N LYS A 79 7.17 3.62 -7.29
CA LYS A 79 6.38 2.47 -7.72
C LYS A 79 5.21 2.85 -8.63
N LYS A 80 4.61 4.02 -8.44
CA LYS A 80 3.41 4.46 -9.18
C LYS A 80 3.74 5.28 -10.43
N PHE A 81 4.78 6.10 -10.38
CA PHE A 81 5.03 7.15 -11.37
C PHE A 81 6.42 7.10 -12.01
N GLY A 82 7.37 6.30 -11.50
CA GLY A 82 8.71 6.21 -12.08
C GLY A 82 9.76 7.07 -11.36
N ASP A 83 10.67 7.73 -12.07
CA ASP A 83 11.77 8.40 -11.41
C ASP A 83 11.30 9.65 -10.67
N PHE A 84 11.87 9.93 -9.51
CA PHE A 84 11.58 11.16 -8.77
C PHE A 84 12.02 12.40 -9.56
N ASN A 85 13.02 12.25 -10.44
CA ASN A 85 13.42 13.30 -11.37
C ASN A 85 12.29 13.70 -12.33
N ASP A 86 11.35 12.79 -12.63
CA ASP A 86 10.16 13.13 -13.43
C ASP A 86 9.29 14.14 -12.69
N ILE A 87 9.23 14.11 -11.34
CA ILE A 87 8.56 15.16 -10.55
C ILE A 87 9.26 16.48 -10.71
N ILE A 88 10.59 16.51 -10.60
CA ILE A 88 11.35 17.75 -10.68
C ILE A 88 11.18 18.37 -12.07
N ASN A 89 11.15 17.53 -13.12
CA ASN A 89 10.87 17.97 -14.48
C ASN A 89 9.43 18.49 -14.62
N ILE A 90 8.43 17.75 -14.12
CA ILE A 90 7.02 18.17 -14.13
C ILE A 90 6.81 19.48 -13.36
N ILE A 91 7.39 19.62 -12.16
CA ILE A 91 7.30 20.85 -11.36
C ILE A 91 7.99 22.01 -12.10
N SER A 92 9.13 21.76 -12.74
CA SER A 92 9.83 22.78 -13.53
C SER A 92 9.05 23.18 -14.80
N GLU A 93 8.25 22.28 -15.36
CA GLU A 93 7.35 22.54 -16.50
C GLU A 93 6.06 23.27 -16.06
N LEU A 94 5.48 22.88 -14.92
CA LEU A 94 4.24 23.45 -14.39
C LEU A 94 4.46 24.80 -13.70
N PHE A 95 5.62 24.99 -13.10
CA PHE A 95 6.04 26.22 -12.41
C PHE A 95 7.44 26.62 -12.92
N PRO A 96 7.54 27.09 -14.18
CA PRO A 96 8.78 27.70 -14.66
C PRO A 96 9.13 28.86 -13.73
N ALA A 97 10.41 29.12 -13.48
CA ALA A 97 10.86 30.11 -12.51
C ALA A 97 10.26 31.51 -12.78
N GLY A 98 9.14 31.81 -12.11
CA GLY A 98 8.34 33.02 -12.29
C GLY A 98 6.88 32.75 -11.90
N GLU A 99 6.45 33.33 -10.78
CA GLU A 99 5.11 33.28 -10.16
C GLU A 99 4.74 31.97 -9.42
N VAL A 100 4.71 32.09 -8.09
CA VAL A 100 4.13 31.12 -7.15
C VAL A 100 2.71 31.59 -6.85
N ASP A 101 1.72 30.95 -7.47
CA ASP A 101 0.35 30.98 -6.97
C ASP A 101 0.03 29.68 -6.25
N GLU A 102 -0.68 29.82 -5.12
CA GLU A 102 -1.04 28.78 -4.17
C GLU A 102 -1.91 27.70 -4.85
N PHE A 103 -1.42 26.45 -4.90
CA PHE A 103 -2.07 25.37 -5.64
C PHE A 103 -2.88 24.46 -4.71
N ASP A 104 -4.21 24.49 -4.83
CA ASP A 104 -5.13 23.56 -4.18
C ASP A 104 -5.16 22.22 -4.91
N ILE A 105 -4.81 21.12 -4.21
CA ILE A 105 -4.82 19.77 -4.78
C ILE A 105 -6.15 19.09 -4.44
N GLU A 106 -7.14 19.26 -5.31
CA GLU A 106 -8.31 18.37 -5.38
C GLU A 106 -8.21 17.47 -6.61
N GLY A 107 -8.35 16.15 -6.40
CA GLY A 107 -8.57 15.20 -7.49
C GLY A 107 -7.55 14.08 -7.61
N THR A 108 -7.56 13.15 -6.66
CA THR A 108 -7.15 11.77 -6.96
C THR A 108 -8.32 10.84 -6.64
N ASN A 109 -8.84 10.17 -7.67
CA ASN A 109 -9.91 9.18 -7.54
C ASN A 109 -9.37 7.95 -6.78
N PRO A 110 -9.88 7.61 -5.58
CA PRO A 110 -9.34 6.53 -4.75
C PRO A 110 -9.71 5.12 -5.21
N ASP A 111 -10.65 4.98 -6.14
CA ASP A 111 -11.36 3.71 -6.36
C ASP A 111 -10.60 2.64 -7.17
N GLU A 112 -9.39 2.91 -7.67
CA GLU A 112 -8.69 1.99 -8.59
C GLU A 112 -7.92 0.83 -7.92
N TYR A 113 -7.85 0.74 -6.59
CA TYR A 113 -7.02 -0.27 -5.89
C TYR A 113 -7.72 -1.12 -4.81
N GLU A 114 -9.03 -1.02 -4.64
CA GLU A 114 -9.71 -1.50 -3.43
C GLU A 114 -10.29 -2.92 -3.47
N LYS A 115 -9.74 -3.85 -4.27
CA LYS A 115 -10.30 -5.21 -4.30
C LYS A 115 -9.73 -6.14 -3.22
N TYR A 116 -8.51 -5.92 -2.76
CA TYR A 116 -7.85 -6.79 -1.79
C TYR A 116 -6.99 -5.99 -0.83
N ILE A 117 -7.26 -6.12 0.48
CA ILE A 117 -6.38 -5.56 1.51
C ILE A 117 -5.66 -6.71 2.19
N LEU A 118 -4.33 -6.71 2.04
CA LEU A 118 -3.43 -7.69 2.64
C LEU A 118 -2.90 -7.16 3.96
N ILE A 119 -3.08 -7.93 5.04
CA ILE A 119 -2.61 -7.59 6.38
C ILE A 119 -1.63 -8.68 6.81
N ALA A 120 -0.34 -8.35 6.77
CA ALA A 120 0.74 -9.20 7.28
C ALA A 120 0.89 -9.04 8.80
#